data_AF-A0A7K1FY96-F1
#
_entry.id   AF-A0A7K1FY96-F1
#
_cell.length_a   1.000
_cell.length_b   1.000
_cell.length_c   1.000
_cell.angle_alpha   90.00
_cell.angle_beta   90.00
_cell.angle_gamma   90.00
#
_symmetry.space_group_name_H-M   'P 1'
#
loop_
_entity.id
_entity.type
_entity.pdbx_description
1 polymer ?
#
loop_
_entity_poly.entity_id
_entity_poly.type
_entity_poly.pdbx_seq_one_letter_code
_entity_poly.pdbx_strand_id
1 'polypeptide(L)'
;MKKILSIAILALLFSNCNGNVKSENGKIPNKKTDTISISEKKECDIPQEIISYMSSSKEFDLLLMKDLKLLDEYVNTPLCSIYARGDFNHNGNEDVAIIVRYKGYINEAYPNYNFPFLIIFNDYKNGVKPIIIYKTGDYSDESEKTVIYDQFEEGIFSYIQKAKVCGEEVVRIVLPEKSTFYVYWNSNKSVYEFINSLDEDFCEKIKGSINSNEAKRNDDLKSLSDDFSITGTWKSKCSNENDSQFLMYDGNEGDFYMKDSKGELIAKMTTKYNAEAKSIEYLGASIINSKYQYFNWNIDIKMNTPIAVIKKGDNRKIYFEWKGFYNSKTKKIEFPKNPFNQSNNTIILYNCDY
;
A
#
# COMPACT_ATOMS: atom_id res chain seq x y z
N MET A 1 -0.33 -23.64 56.40
CA MET A 1 0.82 -23.07 55.67
C MET A 1 0.26 -22.35 54.45
N LYS A 2 -0.09 -21.04 54.45
CA LYS A 2 0.72 -19.81 54.55
C LYS A 2 2.00 -19.84 53.70
N LYS A 3 1.98 -19.15 52.55
CA LYS A 3 2.72 -17.89 52.37
C LYS A 3 2.15 -17.06 51.20
N ILE A 4 1.52 -15.96 51.61
CA ILE A 4 1.27 -14.73 50.87
C ILE A 4 2.53 -13.86 51.02
N LEU A 5 2.91 -13.12 49.99
CA LEU A 5 3.86 -11.99 50.06
C LEU A 5 3.23 -10.89 49.17
N SER A 6 2.49 -9.91 49.70
CA SER A 6 2.88 -8.74 50.51
C SER A 6 3.83 -7.79 49.79
N ILE A 7 3.30 -6.73 49.17
CA ILE A 7 3.95 -5.42 49.11
C ILE A 7 2.91 -4.37 49.51
N ALA A 8 3.16 -3.72 50.64
CA ALA A 8 2.42 -2.60 51.17
C ALA A 8 3.36 -1.39 51.25
N ILE A 9 2.88 -0.27 50.69
CA ILE A 9 2.79 1.06 51.31
C ILE A 9 4.10 1.69 51.84
N LEU A 10 4.46 2.89 51.34
CA LEU A 10 4.43 4.12 52.16
C LEU A 10 4.62 5.38 51.31
N ALA A 11 3.55 6.18 51.25
CA ALA A 11 3.61 7.59 50.94
C ALA A 11 4.33 8.34 52.08
N LEU A 12 5.29 9.19 51.73
CA LEU A 12 5.79 10.22 52.65
C LEU A 12 5.13 11.55 52.27
N LEU A 13 4.16 11.91 53.12
CA LEU A 13 3.50 13.20 53.18
C LEU A 13 4.46 14.27 53.72
N PHE A 14 4.36 15.44 53.10
CA PHE A 14 4.40 16.79 53.68
C PHE A 14 4.80 16.95 55.16
N SER A 15 5.78 17.80 55.41
CA SER A 15 5.71 18.89 56.40
C SER A 15 6.97 19.77 56.34
N ASN A 16 6.85 21.04 55.94
CA ASN A 16 6.89 22.15 56.89
C ASN A 16 6.83 23.51 56.18
N CYS A 17 5.78 24.27 56.52
CA CYS A 17 5.76 25.72 56.45
C CYS A 17 6.47 26.27 57.69
N ASN A 18 7.40 27.23 57.53
CA ASN A 18 7.41 28.46 58.32
C ASN A 18 8.40 29.47 57.74
N GLY A 19 7.95 30.70 57.55
CA GLY A 19 8.73 31.80 56.99
C GLY A 19 9.54 32.59 58.02
N ASN A 20 10.55 33.34 57.54
CA ASN A 20 10.51 34.80 57.54
C ASN A 20 11.79 35.42 56.92
N VAL A 21 11.57 36.18 55.85
CA VAL A 21 12.10 37.51 55.51
C VAL A 21 13.55 37.89 55.89
N LYS A 22 14.36 38.19 54.86
CA LYS A 22 14.99 39.52 54.66
C LYS A 22 15.40 39.73 53.20
N SER A 23 15.07 40.91 52.68
CA SER A 23 15.31 41.38 51.31
C SER A 23 16.74 41.80 51.09
N GLU A 24 17.24 41.67 49.86
CA GLU A 24 17.91 42.78 49.17
C GLU A 24 17.97 42.55 47.64
N ASN A 25 17.27 43.45 46.94
CA ASN A 25 17.50 43.99 45.60
C ASN A 25 18.45 43.25 44.65
N GLY A 26 17.86 42.54 43.68
CA GLY A 26 18.51 42.19 42.42
C GLY A 26 17.47 42.14 41.30
N LYS A 27 17.58 43.06 40.33
CA LYS A 27 16.70 43.20 39.17
C LYS A 27 16.54 41.86 38.43
N ILE A 28 15.32 41.31 38.44
CA ILE A 28 14.92 40.19 37.58
C ILE A 28 14.29 40.81 36.32
N PRO A 29 14.74 40.45 35.12
CA PRO A 29 14.10 40.93 33.89
C PRO A 29 12.68 40.37 33.82
N ASN A 30 11.72 41.24 33.51
CA ASN A 30 10.36 40.86 33.17
C ASN A 30 10.41 39.80 32.07
N LYS A 31 10.24 38.54 32.47
CA LYS A 31 9.88 37.46 31.56
C LYS A 31 8.47 37.82 31.09
N LYS A 32 8.39 38.48 29.94
CA LYS A 32 7.17 38.47 29.13
C LYS A 32 6.73 37.02 29.11
N THR A 33 5.61 36.73 29.75
CA THR A 33 4.74 35.67 29.29
C THR A 33 4.40 36.06 27.86
N ASP A 34 5.25 35.63 26.94
CA ASP A 34 4.84 35.39 25.57
C ASP A 34 3.78 34.31 25.71
N THR A 35 2.55 34.76 25.92
CA THR A 35 1.36 34.05 25.51
C THR A 35 1.57 33.84 24.02
N ILE A 36 2.27 32.77 23.66
CA ILE A 36 2.24 32.24 22.31
C ILE A 36 0.77 31.90 22.12
N SER A 37 0.05 32.82 21.48
CA SER A 37 -1.27 32.60 20.95
C SER A 37 -1.13 31.36 20.08
N ILE A 38 -1.55 30.22 20.62
CA ILE A 38 -1.67 28.96 19.90
C ILE A 38 -2.57 29.30 18.72
N SER A 39 -1.93 29.45 17.58
CA SER A 39 -2.51 29.85 16.32
C SER A 39 -3.76 29.01 16.06
N GLU A 40 -4.86 29.70 15.82
CA GLU A 40 -6.10 29.19 15.25
C GLU A 40 -5.80 28.04 14.28
N LYS A 41 -6.11 26.80 14.68
CA LYS A 41 -6.08 25.66 13.76
C LYS A 41 -7.12 25.98 12.69
N LYS A 42 -6.66 26.37 11.50
CA LYS A 42 -7.51 26.63 10.33
C LYS A 42 -8.38 25.40 10.11
N GLU A 43 -9.66 25.54 10.47
CA GLU A 43 -10.69 24.57 10.15
C GLU A 43 -10.76 24.48 8.62
N CYS A 44 -10.93 23.27 8.11
CA CYS A 44 -10.95 23.10 6.67
C CYS A 44 -12.23 23.70 6.12
N ASP A 45 -12.08 24.48 5.05
CA ASP A 45 -13.20 25.08 4.35
C ASP A 45 -13.94 23.98 3.56
N ILE A 46 -14.62 23.08 4.25
CA ILE A 46 -15.51 22.10 3.63
C ILE A 46 -16.84 22.81 3.36
N PRO A 47 -17.39 22.74 2.14
CA PRO A 47 -18.65 23.40 1.82
C PRO A 47 -19.79 22.98 2.75
N GLN A 48 -20.59 23.95 3.18
CA GLN A 48 -21.66 23.75 4.17
C GLN A 48 -22.73 22.76 3.67
N GLU A 49 -22.94 22.68 2.37
CA GLU A 49 -23.85 21.73 1.74
C GLU A 49 -23.41 20.28 1.99
N ILE A 50 -22.09 20.02 1.91
CA ILE A 50 -21.51 18.70 2.18
C ILE A 50 -21.55 18.39 3.68
N ILE A 51 -21.20 19.36 4.55
CA ILE A 51 -21.28 19.19 6.00
C ILE A 51 -22.72 18.87 6.43
N SER A 52 -23.69 19.62 5.88
CA SER A 52 -25.12 19.43 6.17
C SER A 52 -25.60 18.06 5.71
N TYR A 53 -25.21 17.64 4.50
CA TYR A 53 -25.52 16.32 3.98
C TYR A 53 -24.96 15.22 4.90
N MET A 54 -23.66 15.27 5.21
CA MET A 54 -23.01 14.26 6.05
C MET A 54 -23.63 14.20 7.46
N SER A 55 -23.94 15.35 8.06
CA SER A 55 -24.54 15.43 9.39
C SER A 55 -25.99 14.90 9.42
N SER A 56 -26.71 15.02 8.30
CA SER A 56 -28.06 14.47 8.15
C SER A 56 -28.08 12.99 7.79
N SER A 57 -27.01 12.50 7.16
CA SER A 57 -26.85 11.10 6.76
C SER A 57 -26.52 10.23 7.98
N LYS A 58 -27.12 9.06 8.07
CA LYS A 58 -26.75 8.04 9.07
C LYS A 58 -25.57 7.18 8.61
N GLU A 59 -25.17 7.28 7.34
CA GLU A 59 -24.20 6.38 6.71
C GLU A 59 -22.75 6.81 6.88
N PHE A 60 -22.49 8.08 7.20
CA PHE A 60 -21.16 8.65 7.25
C PHE A 60 -20.86 9.25 8.62
N ASP A 61 -19.64 9.04 9.11
CA ASP A 61 -19.09 9.84 10.21
C ASP A 61 -17.90 10.64 9.71
N LEU A 62 -17.90 11.94 10.00
CA LEU A 62 -16.73 12.79 9.76
C LEU A 62 -15.58 12.35 10.65
N LEU A 63 -14.36 12.39 10.10
CA LEU A 63 -13.16 12.04 10.84
C LEU A 63 -12.86 13.07 11.93
N LEU A 64 -12.45 12.57 13.08
CA LEU A 64 -11.94 13.36 14.19
C LEU A 64 -10.40 13.35 14.14
N MET A 65 -9.77 14.34 14.77
CA MET A 65 -8.30 14.42 14.80
C MET A 65 -7.64 13.14 15.34
N LYS A 66 -8.29 12.46 16.31
CA LYS A 66 -7.83 11.19 16.88
C LYS A 66 -7.76 10.03 15.87
N ASP A 67 -8.50 10.13 14.76
CA ASP A 67 -8.54 9.10 13.71
C ASP A 67 -7.36 9.25 12.75
N LEU A 68 -6.74 10.43 12.71
CA LEU A 68 -5.61 10.80 11.85
C LEU A 68 -4.30 10.63 12.62
N LYS A 69 -3.90 9.39 12.83
CA LYS A 69 -2.74 9.05 13.68
C LYS A 69 -1.37 9.23 13.01
N LEU A 70 -1.34 9.75 11.79
CA LEU A 70 -0.11 9.96 11.02
C LEU A 70 0.85 11.07 11.53
N LEU A 71 0.60 11.65 12.70
CA LEU A 71 0.65 13.11 12.76
C LEU A 71 1.27 13.79 13.97
N ASP A 72 2.12 13.10 14.71
CA ASP A 72 3.10 13.77 15.58
C ASP A 72 4.56 13.46 15.20
N GLU A 73 4.83 12.41 14.39
CA GLU A 73 6.21 11.94 14.12
C GLU A 73 6.77 12.24 12.71
N TYR A 74 5.95 12.34 11.64
CA TYR A 74 6.47 12.31 10.26
C TYR A 74 6.14 13.53 9.39
N VAL A 75 4.97 14.15 9.56
CA VAL A 75 4.52 15.30 8.76
C VAL A 75 3.69 16.20 9.66
N ASN A 76 3.81 17.52 9.56
CA ASN A 76 2.89 18.46 10.23
C ASN A 76 1.62 18.60 9.38
N THR A 77 0.78 17.57 9.32
CA THR A 77 -0.44 17.59 8.48
C THR A 77 -1.63 18.31 9.14
N PRO A 78 -2.12 19.40 8.55
CA PRO A 78 -3.38 20.01 8.96
C PRO A 78 -4.55 19.05 8.68
N LEU A 79 -5.69 19.25 9.37
CA LEU A 79 -6.98 18.59 9.09
C LEU A 79 -7.33 18.57 7.59
N CYS A 80 -6.81 19.51 6.80
CA CYS A 80 -7.18 19.63 5.39
C CYS A 80 -6.49 18.60 4.51
N SER A 81 -5.72 17.71 5.11
CA SER A 81 -5.10 16.58 4.42
C SER A 81 -6.10 15.43 4.19
N ILE A 82 -7.31 15.48 4.76
CA ILE A 82 -8.39 14.53 4.42
C ILE A 82 -9.32 15.05 3.33
N TYR A 83 -8.99 16.19 2.73
CA TYR A 83 -9.89 17.01 1.95
C TYR A 83 -9.17 17.59 0.72
N ALA A 84 -9.80 17.52 -0.45
CA ALA A 84 -9.29 18.16 -1.66
C ALA A 84 -10.42 18.73 -2.53
N ARG A 85 -10.16 19.89 -3.14
CA ARG A 85 -11.01 20.50 -4.18
C ARG A 85 -10.36 20.39 -5.55
N GLY A 86 -11.15 20.07 -6.55
CA GLY A 86 -10.68 19.96 -7.92
C GLY A 86 -11.79 19.71 -8.92
N ASP A 87 -11.47 19.69 -10.22
CA ASP A 87 -12.34 19.20 -11.29
C ASP A 87 -11.92 17.75 -11.61
N PHE A 88 -12.37 16.82 -10.77
CA PHE A 88 -11.91 15.43 -10.78
C PHE A 88 -12.64 14.60 -11.84
N ASN A 89 -13.81 15.02 -12.30
CA ASN A 89 -14.55 14.38 -13.39
C ASN A 89 -14.40 15.07 -14.76
N HIS A 90 -13.64 16.16 -14.82
CA HIS A 90 -13.29 16.92 -16.03
C HIS A 90 -14.48 17.56 -16.76
N ASN A 91 -15.51 17.95 -16.01
CA ASN A 91 -16.69 18.62 -16.56
C ASN A 91 -16.64 20.15 -16.43
N GLY A 92 -15.58 20.70 -15.86
CA GLY A 92 -15.36 22.13 -15.67
C GLY A 92 -15.98 22.72 -14.39
N ASN A 93 -16.65 21.91 -13.57
CA ASN A 93 -17.19 22.33 -12.28
C ASN A 93 -16.29 21.84 -11.14
N GLU A 94 -16.47 22.46 -9.97
CA GLU A 94 -15.70 22.11 -8.78
C GLU A 94 -16.33 20.90 -8.07
N ASP A 95 -15.51 19.88 -7.88
CA ASP A 95 -15.76 18.67 -7.12
C ASP A 95 -15.03 18.71 -5.77
N VAL A 96 -15.51 17.89 -4.83
CA VAL A 96 -14.90 17.73 -3.51
C VAL A 96 -14.61 16.27 -3.23
N ALA A 97 -13.35 15.97 -2.90
CA ALA A 97 -12.93 14.68 -2.37
C ALA A 97 -12.70 14.76 -0.86
N ILE A 98 -13.24 13.82 -0.10
CA ILE A 98 -13.11 13.78 1.36
C ILE A 98 -12.98 12.34 1.88
N ILE A 99 -12.15 12.13 2.90
CA ILE A 99 -12.09 10.87 3.64
C ILE A 99 -13.11 10.90 4.79
N VAL A 100 -13.97 9.88 4.87
CA VAL A 100 -14.94 9.70 5.98
C VAL A 100 -15.06 8.24 6.38
N ARG A 101 -15.59 7.95 7.57
CA ARG A 101 -15.97 6.58 7.95
C ARG A 101 -17.30 6.25 7.30
N TYR A 102 -17.37 5.14 6.56
CA TYR A 102 -18.58 4.72 5.85
C TYR A 102 -19.17 3.45 6.47
N LYS A 103 -20.41 3.56 6.97
CA LYS A 103 -21.14 2.47 7.65
C LYS A 103 -21.83 1.50 6.70
N GLY A 104 -21.97 1.85 5.43
CA GLY A 104 -22.62 1.00 4.43
C GLY A 104 -21.74 -0.14 3.91
N TYR A 105 -20.46 -0.20 4.32
CA TYR A 105 -19.56 -1.31 4.01
C TYR A 105 -19.29 -2.13 5.28
N ILE A 106 -19.59 -3.43 5.21
CA ILE A 106 -19.31 -4.40 6.28
C ILE A 106 -18.22 -5.33 5.77
N ASN A 107 -17.08 -5.36 6.46
CA ASN A 107 -16.02 -6.32 6.20
C ASN A 107 -16.27 -7.61 7.01
N GLU A 108 -16.21 -8.77 6.36
CA GLU A 108 -16.47 -10.06 7.02
C GLU A 108 -15.45 -10.39 8.13
N ALA A 109 -14.18 -10.01 7.94
CA ALA A 109 -13.13 -10.24 8.94
C ALA A 109 -13.21 -9.25 10.11
N TYR A 110 -13.74 -8.04 9.87
CA TYR A 110 -13.84 -6.96 10.86
C TYR A 110 -15.24 -6.34 10.87
N PRO A 111 -16.28 -7.09 11.28
CA PRO A 111 -17.68 -6.67 11.13
C PRO A 111 -18.08 -5.49 12.02
N ASN A 112 -17.31 -5.21 13.07
CA ASN A 112 -17.54 -4.10 13.99
C ASN A 112 -16.66 -2.88 13.68
N TYR A 113 -15.89 -2.92 12.60
CA TYR A 113 -14.98 -1.85 12.22
C TYR A 113 -15.52 -1.06 11.02
N ASN A 114 -15.76 0.22 11.23
CA ASN A 114 -16.19 1.12 10.15
C ASN A 114 -14.95 1.60 9.41
N PHE A 115 -14.68 1.07 8.22
CA PHE A 115 -13.52 1.51 7.44
C PHE A 115 -13.69 2.94 6.91
N PRO A 116 -12.59 3.68 6.77
CA PRO A 116 -12.60 4.98 6.13
C PRO A 116 -12.63 4.78 4.63
N PHE A 117 -13.39 5.60 3.92
CA PHE A 117 -13.51 5.60 2.47
C PHE A 117 -13.23 6.98 1.93
N LEU A 118 -12.65 7.02 0.73
CA LEU A 118 -12.68 8.22 -0.08
C LEU A 118 -14.07 8.37 -0.68
N ILE A 119 -14.62 9.57 -0.57
CA ILE A 119 -15.89 9.95 -1.20
C ILE A 119 -15.64 11.18 -2.05
N ILE A 120 -16.23 11.19 -3.24
CA ILE A 120 -16.19 12.33 -4.15
C ILE A 120 -17.60 12.86 -4.39
N PHE A 121 -17.78 14.16 -4.24
CA PHE A 121 -19.00 14.89 -4.56
C PHE A 121 -18.75 15.67 -5.84
N ASN A 122 -19.21 15.10 -6.96
CA ASN A 122 -19.18 15.79 -8.23
C ASN A 122 -20.20 16.93 -8.23
N ASP A 123 -19.85 18.08 -8.82
CA ASP A 123 -20.80 19.17 -9.06
C ASP A 123 -21.61 19.59 -7.81
N TYR A 124 -21.00 19.56 -6.62
CA TYR A 124 -21.75 19.55 -5.35
C TYR A 124 -22.70 20.75 -5.16
N LYS A 125 -22.44 21.88 -5.83
CA LYS A 125 -23.29 23.09 -5.85
C LYS A 125 -24.65 22.86 -6.52
N ASN A 126 -24.74 21.90 -7.43
CA ASN A 126 -25.97 21.54 -8.15
C ASN A 126 -26.74 20.37 -7.50
N GLY A 127 -26.17 19.77 -6.46
CA GLY A 127 -26.77 18.66 -5.73
C GLY A 127 -25.71 17.82 -5.04
N VAL A 128 -25.90 17.55 -3.75
CA VAL A 128 -24.95 16.78 -2.95
C VAL A 128 -25.25 15.29 -3.09
N LYS A 129 -24.55 14.61 -4.00
CA LYS A 129 -24.61 13.15 -4.16
C LYS A 129 -23.20 12.55 -4.02
N PRO A 130 -22.95 11.74 -2.99
CA PRO A 130 -21.64 11.12 -2.81
C PRO A 130 -21.41 10.00 -3.81
N ILE A 131 -20.17 9.86 -4.25
CA ILE A 131 -19.65 8.69 -4.95
C ILE A 131 -18.63 8.03 -4.02
N ILE A 132 -18.94 6.82 -3.55
CA ILE A 132 -18.02 6.01 -2.73
C ILE A 132 -16.97 5.39 -3.64
N ILE A 133 -15.70 5.60 -3.34
CA ILE A 133 -14.59 5.10 -4.14
C ILE A 133 -14.10 3.77 -3.61
N TYR A 134 -14.18 2.75 -4.45
CA TYR A 134 -13.69 1.40 -4.17
C TYR A 134 -12.39 1.15 -4.92
N LYS A 135 -11.57 0.23 -4.39
CA LYS A 135 -10.49 -0.37 -5.16
C LYS A 135 -11.06 -1.06 -6.40
N THR A 136 -10.39 -0.87 -7.53
CA THR A 136 -10.79 -1.38 -8.85
C THR A 136 -9.59 -2.05 -9.54
N GLY A 137 -9.82 -2.73 -10.67
CA GLY A 137 -8.77 -3.41 -11.42
C GLY A 137 -8.12 -4.53 -10.63
N ASP A 138 -6.79 -4.64 -10.69
CA ASP A 138 -6.00 -5.68 -10.00
C ASP A 138 -6.12 -5.62 -8.46
N TYR A 139 -6.65 -4.51 -7.93
CA TYR A 139 -6.87 -4.30 -6.50
C TYR A 139 -8.30 -4.66 -6.05
N SER A 140 -9.19 -5.06 -6.98
CA SER A 140 -10.61 -5.30 -6.67
C SER A 140 -10.85 -6.51 -5.78
N ASP A 141 -9.95 -7.50 -5.82
CA ASP A 141 -10.11 -8.79 -5.15
C ASP A 141 -9.59 -8.79 -3.71
N GLU A 142 -8.96 -7.70 -3.27
CA GLU A 142 -8.52 -7.54 -1.89
C GLU A 142 -9.73 -7.61 -0.91
N SER A 143 -9.50 -8.16 0.28
CA SER A 143 -10.53 -8.28 1.32
C SER A 143 -11.05 -6.90 1.76
N GLU A 144 -10.15 -5.92 1.84
CA GLU A 144 -10.45 -4.52 2.14
C GLU A 144 -10.73 -3.75 0.84
N LYS A 145 -11.97 -3.30 0.67
CA LYS A 145 -12.39 -2.62 -0.58
C LYS A 145 -12.08 -1.12 -0.63
N THR A 146 -11.68 -0.52 0.49
CA THR A 146 -11.37 0.91 0.55
C THR A 146 -10.02 1.22 -0.08
N VAL A 147 -9.91 2.40 -0.70
CA VAL A 147 -8.66 2.97 -1.22
C VAL A 147 -7.83 3.70 -0.15
N ILE A 148 -8.38 3.86 1.05
CA ILE A 148 -7.76 4.58 2.17
C ILE A 148 -7.06 3.57 3.09
N TYR A 149 -5.80 3.85 3.39
CA TYR A 149 -4.99 2.98 4.24
C TYR A 149 -5.22 3.29 5.71
N ASP A 150 -5.66 2.26 6.43
CA ASP A 150 -6.03 2.30 7.84
C ASP A 150 -5.41 1.11 8.56
N GLN A 151 -4.80 1.34 9.71
CA GLN A 151 -4.22 0.30 10.55
C GLN A 151 -5.04 0.10 11.83
N PHE A 152 -6.37 0.15 11.71
CA PHE A 152 -7.33 -0.18 12.75
C PHE A 152 -7.17 0.66 14.03
N GLU A 153 -6.51 0.09 15.04
CA GLU A 153 -6.23 0.74 16.31
C GLU A 153 -5.17 1.83 16.17
N GLU A 154 -4.31 1.72 15.16
CA GLU A 154 -3.27 2.69 14.84
C GLU A 154 -3.78 3.81 13.93
N GLY A 155 -5.04 3.78 13.48
CA GLY A 155 -5.69 4.88 12.76
C GLY A 155 -5.28 5.01 11.29
N ILE A 156 -5.60 6.15 10.69
CA ILE A 156 -5.48 6.37 9.24
C ILE A 156 -4.06 6.79 8.86
N PHE A 157 -3.45 6.01 7.95
CA PHE A 157 -2.07 6.19 7.43
C PHE A 157 -2.01 6.77 6.02
N SER A 158 -3.10 7.38 5.57
CA SER A 158 -3.11 8.07 4.30
C SER A 158 -3.74 9.44 4.40
N TYR A 159 -3.28 10.34 3.54
CA TYR A 159 -3.89 11.63 3.32
C TYR A 159 -4.12 11.85 1.82
N ILE A 160 -5.00 12.77 1.47
CA ILE A 160 -5.30 13.13 0.09
C ILE A 160 -4.85 14.53 -0.25
N GLN A 161 -4.53 14.71 -1.52
CA GLN A 161 -4.29 16.01 -2.11
C GLN A 161 -4.78 16.02 -3.56
N LYS A 162 -5.11 17.20 -4.07
CA LYS A 162 -5.22 17.38 -5.52
C LYS A 162 -3.84 17.22 -6.16
N ALA A 163 -3.78 16.56 -7.32
CA ALA A 163 -2.60 16.53 -8.16
C ALA A 163 -2.98 16.66 -9.65
N LYS A 164 -2.02 17.08 -10.47
CA LYS A 164 -2.11 16.98 -11.92
C LYS A 164 -1.14 15.91 -12.39
N VAL A 165 -1.67 14.81 -12.90
CA VAL A 165 -0.91 13.60 -13.25
C VAL A 165 -1.22 13.27 -14.70
N CYS A 166 -0.18 13.19 -15.52
CA CYS A 166 -0.30 12.91 -16.95
C CYS A 166 -1.23 13.91 -17.70
N GLY A 167 -1.36 15.14 -17.19
CA GLY A 167 -2.23 16.16 -17.77
C GLY A 167 -3.64 16.21 -17.18
N GLU A 168 -4.06 15.17 -16.47
CA GLU A 168 -5.38 15.07 -15.85
C GLU A 168 -5.35 15.46 -14.37
N GLU A 169 -6.43 16.05 -13.88
CA GLU A 169 -6.61 16.37 -12.46
C GLU A 169 -7.11 15.15 -11.69
N VAL A 170 -6.39 14.73 -10.65
CA VAL A 170 -6.67 13.49 -9.91
C VAL A 170 -6.67 13.72 -8.41
N VAL A 171 -7.33 12.83 -7.67
CA VAL A 171 -7.15 12.72 -6.23
C VAL A 171 -5.94 11.83 -5.97
N ARG A 172 -4.88 12.40 -5.41
CA ARG A 172 -3.69 11.66 -4.99
C ARG A 172 -3.82 11.23 -3.55
N ILE A 173 -3.78 9.93 -3.30
CA ILE A 173 -3.73 9.32 -1.97
C ILE A 173 -2.27 9.05 -1.64
N VAL A 174 -1.75 9.66 -0.60
CA VAL A 174 -0.36 9.53 -0.17
C VAL A 174 -0.29 8.65 1.07
N LEU A 175 0.56 7.62 1.01
CA LEU A 175 0.99 6.86 2.17
C LEU A 175 2.45 7.26 2.44
N PRO A 176 2.72 7.99 3.53
CA PRO A 176 4.08 8.34 3.90
C PRO A 176 4.99 7.11 3.90
N GLU A 177 6.19 7.28 3.33
CA GLU A 177 7.28 6.28 3.30
C GLU A 177 7.02 5.00 2.50
N LYS A 178 5.83 4.81 1.91
CA LYS A 178 5.47 3.56 1.21
C LYS A 178 5.17 3.78 -0.27
N SER A 179 4.13 4.56 -0.57
CA SER A 179 3.64 4.68 -1.94
C SER A 179 2.69 5.86 -2.12
N THR A 180 2.29 6.07 -3.36
CA THR A 180 1.25 7.00 -3.79
C THR A 180 0.27 6.25 -4.69
N PHE A 181 -1.00 6.57 -4.56
CA PHE A 181 -2.06 6.08 -5.42
C PHE A 181 -2.83 7.24 -6.03
N TYR A 182 -3.46 7.00 -7.18
CA TYR A 182 -4.26 7.97 -7.90
C TYR A 182 -5.68 7.45 -8.05
N VAL A 183 -6.65 8.31 -7.75
CA VAL A 183 -8.05 8.12 -8.11
C VAL A 183 -8.36 9.11 -9.22
N TYR A 184 -8.74 8.59 -10.38
CA TYR A 184 -8.95 9.35 -11.61
C TYR A 184 -10.30 9.01 -12.23
N TRP A 185 -10.84 9.94 -13.01
CA TRP A 185 -12.09 9.71 -13.74
C TRP A 185 -11.83 9.01 -15.07
N ASN A 186 -12.39 7.81 -15.24
CA ASN A 186 -12.40 7.14 -16.52
C ASN A 186 -13.62 7.61 -17.33
N SER A 187 -13.40 8.60 -18.19
CA SER A 187 -14.46 9.19 -19.04
C SER A 187 -15.18 8.16 -19.92
N ASN A 188 -14.50 7.09 -20.36
CA ASN A 188 -15.10 6.05 -21.19
C ASN A 188 -16.13 5.20 -20.43
N LYS A 189 -15.88 4.96 -19.14
CA LYS A 189 -16.75 4.18 -18.26
C LYS A 189 -17.68 5.04 -17.41
N SER A 190 -17.41 6.35 -17.35
CA SER A 190 -18.08 7.29 -16.45
C SER A 190 -18.03 6.84 -14.98
N VAL A 191 -16.85 6.37 -14.54
CA VAL A 191 -16.59 5.94 -13.16
C VAL A 191 -15.19 6.39 -12.72
N TYR A 192 -15.01 6.51 -11.41
CA TYR A 192 -13.69 6.66 -10.82
C TYR A 192 -12.96 5.32 -10.73
N GLU A 193 -11.69 5.31 -11.09
CA GLU A 193 -10.81 4.16 -10.98
C GLU A 193 -9.60 4.47 -10.09
N PHE A 194 -9.01 3.42 -9.52
CA PHE A 194 -7.91 3.49 -8.57
C PHE A 194 -6.68 2.81 -9.17
N ILE A 195 -5.52 3.46 -9.08
CA ILE A 195 -4.27 2.94 -9.63
C ILE A 195 -3.08 3.31 -8.74
N ASN A 196 -2.08 2.44 -8.70
CA ASN A 196 -0.84 2.71 -7.99
C ASN A 196 0.10 3.53 -8.88
N SER A 197 0.79 4.51 -8.29
CA SER A 197 1.81 5.29 -9.00
C SER A 197 2.99 4.46 -9.50
N LEU A 198 3.13 3.22 -9.03
CA LEU A 198 4.16 2.27 -9.45
C LEU A 198 3.73 1.39 -10.63
N ASP A 199 2.48 1.49 -11.10
CA ASP A 199 1.98 0.71 -12.24
C ASP A 199 2.48 1.35 -13.55
N GLU A 200 3.25 0.65 -14.38
CA GLU A 200 3.99 1.24 -15.52
C GLU A 200 3.12 1.98 -16.55
N ASP A 201 1.85 1.61 -16.67
CA ASP A 201 0.89 2.16 -17.62
C ASP A 201 -0.05 3.20 -17.00
N PHE A 202 0.26 3.72 -15.80
CA PHE A 202 -0.67 4.59 -15.07
C PHE A 202 -1.06 5.83 -15.89
N CYS A 203 -0.14 6.41 -16.67
CA CYS A 203 -0.47 7.54 -17.54
C CYS A 203 -1.39 7.16 -18.71
N GLU A 204 -1.24 5.97 -19.28
CA GLU A 204 -2.07 5.51 -20.40
C GLU A 204 -3.50 5.25 -19.92
N LYS A 205 -3.63 4.65 -18.73
CA LYS A 205 -4.91 4.41 -18.05
C LYS A 205 -5.61 5.72 -17.66
N ILE A 206 -4.89 6.66 -17.03
CA ILE A 206 -5.44 7.96 -16.60
C ILE A 206 -5.94 8.80 -17.78
N LYS A 207 -5.17 8.89 -18.88
CA LYS A 207 -5.57 9.67 -20.06
C LYS A 207 -6.76 9.07 -20.82
N GLY A 208 -7.24 7.88 -20.43
CA GLY A 208 -8.36 7.22 -21.07
C GLY A 208 -8.16 7.05 -22.57
N SER A 209 -7.00 6.56 -23.01
CA SER A 209 -6.67 6.18 -24.40
C SER A 209 -7.54 6.86 -25.50
N ILE A 210 -7.33 8.15 -25.72
CA ILE A 210 -7.79 8.84 -26.95
C ILE A 210 -6.96 8.30 -28.10
N ASN A 211 -7.57 7.45 -28.94
CA ASN A 211 -7.06 6.98 -30.23
C ASN A 211 -5.56 6.63 -30.29
N SER A 212 -5.21 5.45 -29.79
CA SER A 212 -4.07 4.70 -30.33
C SER A 212 -4.59 3.39 -30.92
N ASN A 213 -4.93 3.44 -32.21
CA ASN A 213 -4.99 2.23 -33.04
C ASN A 213 -3.62 1.53 -33.17
N GLU A 214 -2.62 1.92 -32.38
CA GLU A 214 -1.34 1.23 -32.18
C GLU A 214 -1.16 0.62 -30.77
N ALA A 215 -2.10 0.82 -29.82
CA ALA A 215 -2.01 0.19 -28.48
C ALA A 215 -2.99 -0.97 -28.25
N LYS A 216 -3.71 -1.42 -29.30
CA LYS A 216 -4.41 -2.71 -29.28
C LYS A 216 -3.42 -3.86 -29.51
N ARG A 217 -2.46 -4.04 -28.60
CA ARG A 217 -1.66 -5.28 -28.45
C ARG A 217 -1.05 -5.36 -27.06
N ASN A 218 -1.82 -5.26 -25.96
CA ASN A 218 -1.22 -5.58 -24.66
C ASN A 218 -2.13 -6.15 -23.58
N ASP A 219 -3.43 -6.29 -23.85
CA ASP A 219 -4.39 -6.93 -22.92
C ASP A 219 -5.08 -8.19 -23.50
N ASP A 220 -4.58 -8.69 -24.62
CA ASP A 220 -5.09 -9.90 -25.30
C ASP A 220 -4.25 -11.16 -25.01
N LEU A 221 -3.47 -11.19 -23.92
CA LEU A 221 -2.79 -12.42 -23.51
C LEU A 221 -3.75 -13.35 -22.78
N LYS A 222 -4.62 -14.00 -23.57
CA LYS A 222 -5.50 -15.10 -23.14
C LYS A 222 -4.72 -16.40 -22.85
N SER A 223 -3.48 -16.49 -23.34
CA SER A 223 -2.55 -17.61 -23.15
C SER A 223 -1.10 -17.12 -23.33
N LEU A 224 -0.11 -17.94 -22.94
CA LEU A 224 1.28 -17.73 -23.38
C LEU A 224 1.33 -17.71 -24.91
N SER A 225 2.14 -16.80 -25.47
CA SER A 225 2.36 -16.74 -26.92
C SER A 225 2.89 -18.07 -27.47
N ASP A 226 2.52 -18.43 -28.70
CA ASP A 226 2.98 -19.68 -29.34
C ASP A 226 4.50 -19.70 -29.56
N ASP A 227 5.13 -18.53 -29.66
CA ASP A 227 6.58 -18.32 -29.78
C ASP A 227 7.25 -17.96 -28.44
N PHE A 228 6.58 -18.24 -27.32
CA PHE A 228 7.10 -17.91 -26.01
C PHE A 228 8.41 -18.65 -25.71
N SER A 229 9.43 -17.88 -25.36
CA SER A 229 10.69 -18.33 -24.78
C SER A 229 10.86 -17.71 -23.41
N ILE A 230 11.24 -18.55 -22.45
CA ILE A 230 11.55 -18.12 -21.08
C ILE A 230 12.97 -17.52 -20.98
N THR A 231 13.80 -17.61 -22.02
CA THR A 231 15.19 -17.13 -21.97
C THR A 231 15.25 -15.64 -21.62
N GLY A 232 16.16 -15.28 -20.73
CA GLY A 232 16.49 -13.91 -20.36
C GLY A 232 16.48 -13.65 -18.85
N THR A 233 16.70 -12.39 -18.50
CA THR A 233 16.72 -11.91 -17.11
C THR A 233 15.34 -11.40 -16.69
N TRP A 234 14.65 -12.10 -15.79
CA TRP A 234 13.31 -11.74 -15.34
C TRP A 234 13.32 -11.10 -13.94
N LYS A 235 12.75 -9.90 -13.82
CA LYS A 235 12.64 -9.13 -12.57
C LYS A 235 11.28 -8.47 -12.44
N SER A 236 10.88 -8.06 -11.22
CA SER A 236 9.67 -7.22 -11.08
C SER A 236 9.91 -5.80 -11.59
N LYS A 237 11.16 -5.32 -11.51
CA LYS A 237 11.62 -4.03 -12.04
C LYS A 237 13.06 -4.14 -12.54
N CYS A 238 13.29 -3.83 -13.81
CA CYS A 238 14.61 -4.01 -14.42
C CYS A 238 15.70 -3.09 -13.87
N SER A 239 15.31 -1.91 -13.36
CA SER A 239 16.22 -0.94 -12.75
C SER A 239 16.60 -1.26 -11.29
N ASN A 240 15.96 -2.24 -10.65
CA ASN A 240 16.19 -2.54 -9.24
C ASN A 240 17.18 -3.70 -9.07
N GLU A 241 18.41 -3.39 -8.67
CA GLU A 241 19.44 -4.40 -8.40
C GLU A 241 19.18 -5.19 -7.10
N ASN A 242 18.37 -4.65 -6.19
CA ASN A 242 18.09 -5.30 -4.90
C ASN A 242 16.96 -6.32 -4.97
N ASP A 243 16.28 -6.42 -6.11
CA ASP A 243 15.18 -7.36 -6.29
C ASP A 243 15.67 -8.80 -6.55
N SER A 244 14.80 -9.76 -6.26
CA SER A 244 14.97 -11.13 -6.71
C SER A 244 14.97 -11.19 -8.24
N GLN A 245 15.63 -12.18 -8.83
CA GLN A 245 15.71 -12.31 -10.29
C GLN A 245 15.84 -13.75 -10.75
N PHE A 246 15.22 -14.09 -11.88
CA PHE A 246 15.57 -15.28 -12.66
C PHE A 246 16.51 -14.88 -13.79
N LEU A 247 17.50 -15.71 -14.07
CA LEU A 247 18.36 -15.63 -15.24
C LEU A 247 18.23 -16.96 -15.98
N MET A 248 17.46 -16.97 -17.05
CA MET A 248 17.12 -18.18 -17.79
C MET A 248 17.96 -18.24 -19.06
N TYR A 249 18.64 -19.37 -19.25
CA TYR A 249 19.55 -19.63 -20.36
C TYR A 249 18.86 -20.41 -21.48
N ASP A 250 19.52 -20.48 -22.62
CA ASP A 250 19.13 -21.37 -23.71
C ASP A 250 19.10 -22.83 -23.22
N GLY A 251 17.96 -23.50 -23.42
CA GLY A 251 17.70 -24.83 -22.89
C GLY A 251 16.73 -24.88 -21.70
N ASN A 252 16.07 -23.76 -21.37
CA ASN A 252 15.06 -23.65 -20.31
C ASN A 252 15.59 -23.87 -18.89
N GLU A 253 16.90 -23.92 -18.68
CA GLU A 253 17.51 -23.94 -17.34
C GLU A 253 18.02 -22.56 -16.97
N GLY A 254 18.06 -22.24 -15.69
CA GLY A 254 18.41 -20.91 -15.24
C GLY A 254 18.77 -20.82 -13.77
N ASP A 255 19.30 -19.67 -13.40
CA ASP A 255 19.61 -19.33 -12.02
C ASP A 255 18.51 -18.43 -11.42
N PHE A 256 18.03 -18.80 -10.24
CA PHE A 256 17.15 -17.98 -9.43
C PHE A 256 17.92 -17.39 -8.25
N TYR A 257 18.00 -16.07 -8.21
CA TYR A 257 18.59 -15.31 -7.12
C TYR A 257 17.47 -14.80 -6.23
N MET A 258 17.23 -15.51 -5.13
CA MET A 258 16.19 -15.16 -4.17
C MET A 258 16.76 -14.22 -3.13
N LYS A 259 16.12 -13.06 -2.93
CA LYS A 259 16.51 -12.06 -1.94
C LYS A 259 15.39 -11.79 -0.94
N ASP A 260 15.75 -11.27 0.22
CA ASP A 260 14.79 -10.81 1.22
C ASP A 260 14.31 -9.37 0.93
N SER A 261 13.43 -8.84 1.79
CA SER A 261 12.88 -7.48 1.62
C SER A 261 13.92 -6.36 1.79
N LYS A 262 15.12 -6.67 2.28
CA LYS A 262 16.25 -5.73 2.38
C LYS A 262 17.23 -5.87 1.22
N GLY A 263 16.97 -6.79 0.28
CA GLY A 263 17.86 -7.11 -0.83
C GLY A 263 19.02 -8.04 -0.45
N GLU A 264 19.02 -8.63 0.76
CA GLU A 264 20.04 -9.61 1.12
C GLU A 264 19.77 -10.93 0.39
N LEU A 265 20.81 -11.52 -0.21
CA LEU A 265 20.69 -12.83 -0.85
C LEU A 265 20.30 -13.90 0.18
N ILE A 266 19.20 -14.60 -0.09
CA ILE A 266 18.76 -15.79 0.64
C ILE A 266 19.46 -17.01 0.05
N ALA A 267 19.29 -17.21 -1.25
CA ALA A 267 19.88 -18.33 -1.97
C ALA A 267 20.03 -18.04 -3.47
N LYS A 268 21.05 -18.65 -4.07
CA LYS A 268 21.17 -18.86 -5.52
C LYS A 268 20.78 -20.30 -5.82
N MET A 269 19.81 -20.49 -6.70
CA MET A 269 19.25 -21.80 -7.03
C MET A 269 19.29 -22.04 -8.53
N THR A 270 19.43 -23.31 -8.91
CA THR A 270 19.24 -23.76 -10.28
C THR A 270 17.77 -24.14 -10.46
N THR A 271 17.19 -23.69 -11.56
CA THR A 271 15.78 -23.86 -11.89
C THR A 271 15.61 -24.27 -13.33
N LYS A 272 14.45 -24.84 -13.65
CA LYS A 272 14.10 -25.25 -15.00
C LYS A 272 12.68 -24.84 -15.33
N TYR A 273 12.47 -24.30 -16.51
CA TYR A 273 11.15 -24.08 -17.05
C TYR A 273 10.65 -25.35 -17.74
N ASN A 274 9.49 -25.81 -17.27
CA ASN A 274 8.72 -26.86 -17.89
C ASN A 274 7.64 -26.21 -18.77
N ALA A 275 7.83 -26.28 -20.10
CA ALA A 275 6.94 -25.64 -21.06
C ALA A 275 5.53 -26.26 -21.08
N GLU A 276 5.40 -27.57 -20.84
CA GLU A 276 4.10 -28.27 -20.83
C GLU A 276 3.27 -27.85 -19.61
N ALA A 277 3.89 -27.88 -18.42
CA ALA A 277 3.24 -27.50 -17.18
C ALA A 277 3.22 -25.97 -16.94
N LYS A 278 3.92 -25.20 -17.79
CA LYS A 278 4.12 -23.75 -17.66
C LYS A 278 4.64 -23.37 -16.28
N SER A 279 5.57 -24.15 -15.75
CA SER A 279 6.07 -23.99 -14.37
C SER A 279 7.57 -23.82 -14.32
N ILE A 280 8.04 -23.09 -13.32
CA ILE A 280 9.45 -23.06 -12.93
C ILE A 280 9.64 -24.09 -11.83
N GLU A 281 10.51 -25.05 -12.08
CA GLU A 281 10.83 -26.17 -11.20
C GLU A 281 12.17 -25.94 -10.52
N TYR A 282 12.26 -26.34 -9.25
CA TYR A 282 13.50 -26.30 -8.50
C TYR A 282 14.39 -27.50 -8.82
N LEU A 283 15.64 -27.25 -9.19
CA LEU A 283 16.65 -28.29 -9.42
C LEU A 283 17.67 -28.40 -8.29
N GLY A 284 17.98 -27.30 -7.60
CA GLY A 284 18.94 -27.34 -6.50
C GLY A 284 19.38 -25.95 -6.04
N ALA A 285 20.09 -25.87 -4.92
CA ALA A 285 20.69 -24.65 -4.40
C ALA A 285 22.21 -24.75 -4.46
N SER A 286 22.85 -23.71 -5.00
CA SER A 286 24.30 -23.60 -5.14
C SER A 286 24.93 -22.65 -4.12
N ILE A 287 24.22 -21.60 -3.72
CA ILE A 287 24.65 -20.65 -2.67
C ILE A 287 23.49 -20.47 -1.70
N ILE A 288 23.76 -20.59 -0.41
CA ILE A 288 22.76 -20.40 0.65
C ILE A 288 23.39 -19.52 1.72
N ASN A 289 22.73 -18.41 2.03
CA ASN A 289 23.14 -17.54 3.11
C ASN A 289 23.05 -18.28 4.46
N SER A 290 24.05 -18.10 5.32
CA SER A 290 24.18 -18.83 6.59
C SER A 290 22.95 -18.71 7.49
N LYS A 291 22.21 -17.60 7.41
CA LYS A 291 20.93 -17.41 8.14
C LYS A 291 19.85 -18.42 7.74
N TYR A 292 19.94 -19.00 6.55
CA TYR A 292 18.93 -19.89 5.97
C TYR A 292 19.40 -21.35 5.86
N GLN A 293 20.45 -21.73 6.58
CA GLN A 293 20.98 -23.10 6.62
C GLN A 293 20.30 -23.98 7.70
N TYR A 294 19.11 -23.60 8.17
CA TYR A 294 18.36 -24.36 9.18
C TYR A 294 17.68 -25.63 8.62
N PHE A 295 17.71 -25.83 7.30
CA PHE A 295 17.38 -27.08 6.63
C PHE A 295 18.31 -27.30 5.42
N ASN A 296 18.38 -28.53 4.93
CA ASN A 296 19.21 -28.87 3.79
C ASN A 296 18.43 -28.65 2.49
N TRP A 297 18.73 -27.59 1.76
CA TRP A 297 18.04 -27.22 0.52
C TRP A 297 18.10 -28.29 -0.59
N ASN A 298 19.15 -29.12 -0.62
CA ASN A 298 19.32 -30.14 -1.65
C ASN A 298 18.78 -31.52 -1.25
N ILE A 299 18.38 -31.69 0.01
CA ILE A 299 17.82 -32.96 0.53
C ILE A 299 16.37 -32.79 0.96
N ASP A 300 16.08 -31.74 1.74
CA ASP A 300 14.77 -31.52 2.33
C ASP A 300 13.79 -30.94 1.30
N ILE A 301 14.24 -30.08 0.38
CA ILE A 301 13.39 -29.56 -0.70
C ILE A 301 13.33 -30.55 -1.85
N LYS A 302 12.10 -30.87 -2.29
CA LYS A 302 11.89 -31.83 -3.36
C LYS A 302 12.32 -31.23 -4.71
N MET A 303 13.30 -31.85 -5.36
CA MET A 303 13.73 -31.50 -6.73
C MET A 303 12.60 -31.77 -7.75
N ASN A 304 12.70 -31.13 -8.92
CA ASN A 304 11.73 -31.20 -10.03
C ASN A 304 10.30 -30.91 -9.58
N THR A 305 10.15 -30.05 -8.57
CA THR A 305 8.85 -29.63 -8.04
C THR A 305 8.62 -28.18 -8.45
N PRO A 306 7.43 -27.84 -8.98
CA PRO A 306 7.07 -26.46 -9.29
C PRO A 306 7.20 -25.56 -8.07
N ILE A 307 7.99 -24.50 -8.20
CA ILE A 307 8.10 -23.40 -7.22
C ILE A 307 7.35 -22.15 -7.69
N ALA A 308 7.01 -22.10 -8.97
CA ALA A 308 6.17 -21.07 -9.55
C ALA A 308 5.48 -21.55 -10.83
N VAL A 309 4.44 -20.81 -11.24
CA VAL A 309 3.65 -21.06 -12.45
C VAL A 309 3.53 -19.78 -13.26
N ILE A 310 3.66 -19.88 -14.58
CA ILE A 310 3.44 -18.78 -15.52
C ILE A 310 2.02 -18.88 -16.06
N LYS A 311 1.15 -17.96 -15.65
CA LYS A 311 -0.28 -17.98 -16.02
C LYS A 311 -0.53 -17.56 -17.46
N LYS A 312 0.13 -16.49 -17.88
CA LYS A 312 0.03 -15.86 -19.21
C LYS A 312 1.24 -14.95 -19.42
N GLY A 313 1.57 -14.62 -20.66
CA GLY A 313 2.72 -13.79 -20.95
C GLY A 313 3.23 -13.91 -22.38
N ASP A 314 4.23 -13.10 -22.68
CA ASP A 314 5.02 -13.13 -23.90
C ASP A 314 6.51 -13.03 -23.54
N ASN A 315 7.36 -12.85 -24.55
CA ASN A 315 8.82 -12.79 -24.36
C ASN A 315 9.31 -11.55 -23.58
N ARG A 316 8.44 -10.55 -23.36
CA ARG A 316 8.76 -9.31 -22.66
C ARG A 316 8.21 -9.28 -21.24
N LYS A 317 7.03 -9.87 -21.01
CA LYS A 317 6.37 -9.86 -19.69
C LYS A 317 5.62 -11.16 -19.41
N ILE A 318 5.66 -11.60 -18.16
CA ILE A 318 4.95 -12.80 -17.69
C ILE A 318 4.18 -12.54 -16.40
N TYR A 319 3.02 -13.17 -16.26
CA TYR A 319 2.26 -13.24 -15.01
C TYR A 319 2.73 -14.46 -14.22
N PHE A 320 3.54 -14.19 -13.21
CA PHE A 320 4.27 -15.15 -12.41
C PHE A 320 3.55 -15.38 -11.08
N GLU A 321 3.09 -16.61 -10.84
CA GLU A 321 2.51 -17.02 -9.56
C GLU A 321 3.50 -17.85 -8.75
N TRP A 322 3.88 -17.34 -7.58
CA TRP A 322 4.75 -18.03 -6.63
C TRP A 322 4.01 -19.13 -5.86
N LYS A 323 4.64 -20.30 -5.71
CA LYS A 323 4.12 -21.45 -4.96
C LYS A 323 4.93 -21.79 -3.71
N GLY A 324 6.16 -21.28 -3.60
CA GLY A 324 7.08 -21.62 -2.51
C GLY A 324 7.75 -23.00 -2.72
N PHE A 325 8.52 -23.43 -1.73
CA PHE A 325 9.30 -24.66 -1.80
C PHE A 325 8.67 -25.78 -0.96
N TYR A 326 8.34 -26.91 -1.59
CA TYR A 326 7.82 -28.05 -0.84
C TYR A 326 8.94 -28.80 -0.11
N ASN A 327 8.89 -28.77 1.22
CA ASN A 327 9.78 -29.51 2.09
C ASN A 327 9.26 -30.93 2.28
N SER A 328 9.95 -31.90 1.68
CA SER A 328 9.60 -33.31 1.68
C SER A 328 9.67 -33.96 3.07
N LYS A 329 10.49 -33.41 3.98
CA LYS A 329 10.69 -33.89 5.35
C LYS A 329 9.58 -33.38 6.29
N THR A 330 9.27 -32.09 6.23
CA THR A 330 8.24 -31.47 7.10
C THR A 330 6.84 -31.53 6.50
N LYS A 331 6.72 -31.84 5.20
CA LYS A 331 5.48 -31.80 4.41
C LYS A 331 4.84 -30.40 4.33
N LYS A 332 5.62 -29.33 4.55
CA LYS A 332 5.17 -27.93 4.52
C LYS A 332 5.74 -27.17 3.32
N ILE A 333 5.13 -26.03 3.01
CA ILE A 333 5.66 -25.06 2.04
C ILE A 333 6.57 -24.09 2.80
N GLU A 334 7.84 -24.08 2.44
CA GLU A 334 8.82 -23.10 2.89
C GLU A 334 8.75 -21.87 1.97
N PHE A 335 9.00 -20.69 2.53
CA PHE A 335 8.92 -19.42 1.82
C PHE A 335 7.60 -19.22 1.05
N PRO A 336 6.44 -19.23 1.72
CA PRO A 336 5.15 -19.07 1.06
C PRO A 336 4.93 -17.66 0.50
N LYS A 337 5.71 -16.67 0.97
CA LYS A 337 5.66 -15.28 0.47
C LYS A 337 6.46 -15.16 -0.81
N ASN A 338 5.91 -14.44 -1.79
CA ASN A 338 6.58 -14.22 -3.06
C ASN A 338 7.86 -13.37 -2.87
N PRO A 339 9.01 -13.84 -3.38
CA PRO A 339 10.31 -13.19 -3.19
C PRO A 339 10.51 -11.89 -4.00
N PHE A 340 9.63 -11.62 -4.97
CA PHE A 340 9.60 -10.38 -5.73
C PHE A 340 8.62 -9.35 -5.15
N ASN A 341 7.59 -9.82 -4.42
CA ASN A 341 6.63 -8.97 -3.72
C ASN A 341 5.96 -9.75 -2.58
N GLN A 342 6.28 -9.43 -1.33
CA GLN A 342 5.80 -10.18 -0.17
C GLN A 342 4.28 -10.04 0.09
N SER A 343 3.61 -9.10 -0.59
CA SER A 343 2.18 -8.80 -0.38
C SER A 343 1.26 -9.62 -1.30
N ASN A 344 1.76 -10.13 -2.43
CA ASN A 344 0.94 -10.87 -3.40
C ASN A 344 1.69 -12.08 -3.96
N ASN A 345 1.00 -13.22 -4.07
CA ASN A 345 1.57 -14.42 -4.66
C ASN A 345 1.71 -14.33 -6.18
N THR A 346 0.86 -13.57 -6.87
CA THR A 346 1.00 -13.32 -8.32
C THR A 346 1.61 -11.94 -8.56
N ILE A 347 2.59 -11.86 -9.46
CA ILE A 347 3.27 -10.62 -9.85
C ILE A 347 3.58 -10.65 -11.35
N ILE A 348 3.72 -9.48 -11.97
CA ILE A 348 4.27 -9.37 -13.33
C ILE A 348 5.80 -9.32 -13.22
N LEU A 349 6.48 -10.15 -14.01
CA LEU A 349 7.92 -10.06 -14.24
C LEU A 349 8.17 -9.59 -15.66
N TYR A 350 9.18 -8.74 -15.82
CA TYR A 350 9.64 -8.21 -17.10
C TYR A 350 10.96 -8.87 -17.47
N ASN A 351 11.12 -9.18 -18.76
CA ASN A 351 12.39 -9.59 -19.33
C ASN A 351 13.24 -8.35 -19.56
N CYS A 352 14.31 -8.22 -18.78
CA CYS A 352 15.18 -7.05 -18.76
C CYS A 352 16.26 -7.06 -19.85
N ASP A 353 16.29 -8.11 -20.66
CA ASP A 353 17.18 -8.22 -21.81
C ASP A 353 16.53 -7.69 -23.11
N TYR A 354 15.27 -7.26 -23.05
CA TYR A 354 14.46 -6.75 -24.18
C TYR A 354 14.43 -5.23 -24.32
#